data_AF-A0A661P555-F1
#
_entry.id   AF-A0A661P555-F1
#
_cell.length_a   1.000
_cell.length_b   1.000
_cell.length_c   1.000
_cell.angle_alpha   90.00
_cell.angle_beta   90.00
_cell.angle_gamma   90.00
#
_symmetry.space_group_name_H-M   'P 1'
#
loop_
_entity.id
_entity.type
_entity.pdbx_description
1 polymer ?
#
loop_
_entity_poly.entity_id
_entity_poly.type
_entity_poly.pdbx_seq_one_letter_code
_entity_poly.pdbx_strand_id
1 'polypeptide(L)'
;TAEQAPTNDPHEFLPFVATQALGASYATAQGAEREVIDQAIHDAACDRRWRLHDAAALALQRIGQQDWAALEPLVTGLAEDESLLAARAALVALAHPPLLEQDDPARCALALANQLFERFAALSTAERKASAGQVLHKALRFAPSVIVAAAPVEGFAMLSRWASSEDLDLKRIVAANLRKARLARHFPDEVEDVGATLSESWD
;
A
#
# COMPACT_ATOMS: atom_id res chain seq x y z
N THR A 1 -11.22 19.62 -11.69
CA THR A 1 -11.56 18.16 -11.76
C THR A 1 -10.64 17.46 -12.76
N ALA A 2 -10.69 16.12 -12.88
CA ALA A 2 -9.89 15.40 -13.87
C ALA A 2 -10.22 15.79 -15.33
N GLU A 3 -11.42 16.28 -15.59
CA GLU A 3 -11.84 16.80 -16.91
C GLU A 3 -11.19 18.15 -17.23
N GLN A 4 -10.96 19.00 -16.22
CA GLN A 4 -10.35 20.32 -16.38
C GLN A 4 -8.82 20.28 -16.39
N ALA A 5 -8.22 19.25 -15.79
CA ALA A 5 -6.77 19.07 -15.68
C ALA A 5 -6.43 17.57 -15.83
N PRO A 6 -6.38 17.05 -17.06
CA PRO A 6 -6.15 15.64 -17.35
C PRO A 6 -4.71 15.20 -17.05
N THR A 7 -4.45 13.89 -17.16
CA THR A 7 -3.11 13.32 -16.93
C THR A 7 -2.05 14.01 -17.79
N ASN A 8 -0.93 14.41 -17.16
CA ASN A 8 0.18 15.17 -17.75
C ASN A 8 -0.13 16.63 -18.09
N ASP A 9 -1.27 17.18 -17.66
CA ASP A 9 -1.51 18.62 -17.69
C ASP A 9 -0.81 19.30 -16.51
N PRO A 10 -0.11 20.43 -16.69
CA PRO A 10 0.52 21.18 -15.58
C PRO A 10 -0.44 21.51 -14.43
N HIS A 11 -1.74 21.68 -14.70
CA HIS A 11 -2.73 21.98 -13.66
C HIS A 11 -3.05 20.78 -12.77
N GLU A 12 -2.63 19.55 -13.12
CA GLU A 12 -2.77 18.38 -12.24
C GLU A 12 -1.84 18.49 -11.01
N PHE A 13 -0.83 19.37 -11.06
CA PHE A 13 0.01 19.65 -9.89
C PHE A 13 -0.74 20.36 -8.77
N LEU A 14 -1.75 21.18 -9.09
CA LEU A 14 -2.54 21.88 -8.07
C LEU A 14 -3.28 20.91 -7.13
N PRO A 15 -4.10 19.95 -7.60
CA PRO A 15 -4.73 18.99 -6.70
C PRO A 15 -3.70 18.05 -6.04
N PHE A 16 -2.57 17.75 -6.71
CA PHE A 16 -1.48 16.97 -6.11
C PHE A 16 -0.86 17.64 -4.89
N VAL A 17 -0.51 18.94 -4.98
CA VAL A 17 0.05 19.69 -3.84
C VAL A 17 -1.01 20.02 -2.79
N ALA A 18 -2.26 20.26 -3.20
CA ALA A 18 -3.36 20.54 -2.29
C ALA A 18 -3.65 19.34 -1.37
N THR A 19 -3.81 18.13 -1.92
CA THR A 19 -4.03 16.90 -1.14
C THR A 19 -2.93 16.70 -0.08
N GLN A 20 -1.70 16.95 -0.50
CA GLN A 20 -0.52 16.88 0.35
C GLN A 20 -0.50 17.94 1.46
N ALA A 21 -0.92 19.17 1.16
CA ALA A 21 -1.04 20.24 2.13
C ALA A 21 -2.15 19.96 3.16
N LEU A 22 -3.28 19.40 2.71
CA LEU A 22 -4.36 18.96 3.58
C LEU A 22 -3.89 17.91 4.59
N GLY A 23 -3.18 16.87 4.14
CA GLY A 23 -2.58 15.89 5.05
C GLY A 23 -1.57 16.49 6.04
N ALA A 24 -0.82 17.53 5.64
CA ALA A 24 0.10 18.22 6.54
C ALA A 24 -0.61 19.08 7.59
N SER A 25 -1.82 19.58 7.30
CA SER A 25 -2.65 20.39 8.20
C SER A 25 -3.55 19.57 9.13
N TYR A 26 -3.58 18.25 8.96
CA TYR A 26 -4.53 17.37 9.63
C TYR A 26 -4.49 17.45 11.15
N ALA A 27 -3.29 17.53 11.75
CA ALA A 27 -3.12 17.59 13.20
C ALA A 27 -3.78 18.84 13.82
N THR A 28 -3.90 19.92 13.05
CA THR A 28 -4.55 21.17 13.49
C THR A 28 -6.03 21.27 13.13
N ALA A 29 -6.50 20.43 12.21
CA ALA A 29 -7.90 20.41 11.77
C ALA A 29 -8.80 19.75 12.81
N GLN A 30 -10.08 20.16 12.88
CA GLN A 30 -11.07 19.59 13.81
C GLN A 30 -12.46 19.43 13.17
N GLY A 31 -13.22 18.45 13.67
CA GLY A 31 -14.61 18.21 13.26
C GLY A 31 -14.78 18.15 11.74
N ALA A 32 -15.64 19.00 11.20
CA ALA A 32 -15.94 19.07 9.77
C ALA A 32 -14.70 19.32 8.87
N GLU A 33 -13.64 19.96 9.38
CA GLU A 33 -12.42 20.16 8.59
C GLU A 33 -11.69 18.84 8.34
N ARG A 34 -11.67 17.93 9.33
CA ARG A 34 -11.09 16.60 9.16
C ARG A 34 -11.90 15.77 8.17
N GLU A 35 -13.23 15.82 8.25
CA GLU A 35 -14.11 15.13 7.30
C GLU A 35 -13.86 15.58 5.85
N VAL A 36 -13.64 16.88 5.64
CA VAL A 36 -13.27 17.42 4.32
C VAL A 36 -11.91 16.90 3.86
N ILE A 37 -10.93 16.83 4.76
CA ILE A 37 -9.60 16.30 4.42
C ILE A 37 -9.67 14.80 4.11
N ASP A 38 -10.40 14.02 4.92
CA ASP A 38 -10.59 12.57 4.75
C ASP A 38 -11.21 12.30 3.37
N GLN A 39 -12.28 13.02 3.02
CA GLN A 39 -12.91 12.91 1.70
C GLN A 39 -11.95 13.31 0.57
N ALA A 40 -11.18 14.38 0.73
CA ALA A 40 -10.23 14.81 -0.29
C ALA A 40 -9.11 13.76 -0.51
N ILE A 41 -8.65 13.10 0.55
CA ILE A 41 -7.67 12.00 0.46
C ILE A 41 -8.28 10.79 -0.22
N HIS A 42 -9.52 10.42 0.12
CA HIS A 42 -10.24 9.33 -0.53
C HIS A 42 -10.45 9.60 -2.03
N ASP A 43 -10.92 10.79 -2.39
CA ASP A 43 -11.12 11.21 -3.78
C ASP A 43 -9.80 11.15 -4.56
N ALA A 44 -8.70 11.61 -3.96
CA ALA A 44 -7.38 11.54 -4.57
C ALA A 44 -6.89 10.09 -4.74
N ALA A 45 -7.17 9.21 -3.76
CA ALA A 45 -6.85 7.79 -3.83
C ALA A 45 -7.60 7.08 -4.96
N CYS A 46 -8.83 7.51 -5.25
CA CYS A 46 -9.69 6.95 -6.31
C CYS A 46 -9.63 7.70 -7.65
N ASP A 47 -8.84 8.78 -7.77
CA ASP A 47 -8.78 9.63 -8.96
C ASP A 47 -8.33 8.83 -10.20
N ARG A 48 -8.73 9.24 -11.40
CA ARG A 48 -8.29 8.57 -12.65
C ARG A 48 -6.84 8.91 -13.00
N ARG A 49 -6.30 10.00 -12.47
CA ARG A 49 -4.94 10.49 -12.70
C ARG A 49 -4.01 9.83 -11.70
N TRP A 50 -3.11 8.98 -12.19
CA TRP A 50 -2.23 8.16 -11.35
C TRP A 50 -1.37 8.97 -10.35
N ARG A 51 -1.02 10.23 -10.65
CA ARG A 51 -0.27 11.10 -9.75
C ARG A 51 -1.02 11.38 -8.44
N LEU A 52 -2.35 11.44 -8.48
CA LEU A 52 -3.17 11.72 -7.30
C LEU A 52 -3.21 10.53 -6.34
N HIS A 53 -3.02 9.31 -6.83
CA HIS A 53 -2.85 8.13 -5.97
C HIS A 53 -1.63 8.27 -5.06
N ASP A 54 -0.53 8.83 -5.59
CA ASP A 54 0.68 9.10 -4.80
C ASP A 54 0.46 10.31 -3.88
N ALA A 55 -0.32 11.31 -4.28
CA ALA A 55 -0.70 12.43 -3.42
C ALA A 55 -1.44 11.97 -2.16
N ALA A 56 -2.39 11.04 -2.32
CA ALA A 56 -3.14 10.45 -1.21
C ALA A 56 -2.22 9.69 -0.24
N ALA A 57 -1.35 8.82 -0.76
CA ALA A 57 -0.39 8.09 0.07
C ALA A 57 0.58 9.03 0.82
N LEU A 58 1.08 10.09 0.15
CA LEU A 58 1.95 11.09 0.78
C LEU A 58 1.22 11.91 1.85
N ALA A 59 -0.06 12.23 1.65
CA ALA A 59 -0.88 12.91 2.65
C ALA A 59 -1.05 12.02 3.90
N LEU A 60 -1.41 10.76 3.72
CA LEU A 60 -1.54 9.77 4.81
C LEU A 60 -0.21 9.58 5.57
N GLN A 61 0.92 9.52 4.86
CA GLN A 61 2.24 9.44 5.49
C GLN A 61 2.58 10.67 6.35
N ARG A 62 2.10 11.86 5.98
CA ARG A 62 2.28 13.08 6.80
C ARG A 62 1.39 13.04 8.04
N ILE A 63 0.15 12.57 7.90
CA ILE A 63 -0.76 12.37 9.03
C ILE A 63 -0.11 11.41 10.03
N GLY A 64 0.30 10.22 9.59
CA GLY A 64 0.87 9.21 10.49
C GLY A 64 2.16 9.62 11.18
N GLN A 65 2.99 10.44 10.53
CA GLN A 65 4.22 10.96 11.17
C GLN A 65 3.92 11.93 12.32
N GLN A 66 2.74 12.55 12.34
CA GLN A 66 2.33 13.49 13.38
C GLN A 66 1.42 12.82 14.42
N ASP A 67 0.51 11.95 13.96
CA ASP A 67 -0.53 11.33 14.76
C ASP A 67 -0.93 9.97 14.18
N TRP A 68 -0.38 8.89 14.75
CA TRP A 68 -0.74 7.52 14.38
C TRP A 68 -2.21 7.21 14.70
N ALA A 69 -2.73 7.69 15.83
CA ALA A 69 -4.10 7.41 16.25
C ALA A 69 -5.13 8.02 15.29
N ALA A 70 -4.77 9.13 14.64
CA ALA A 70 -5.54 9.68 13.54
C ALA A 70 -5.38 8.89 12.22
N LEU A 71 -4.18 8.38 11.92
CA LEU A 71 -3.92 7.66 10.67
C LEU A 71 -4.59 6.29 10.62
N GLU A 72 -4.49 5.51 11.69
CA GLU A 72 -4.94 4.10 11.74
C GLU A 72 -6.37 3.90 11.20
N PRO A 73 -7.41 4.62 11.66
CA PRO A 73 -8.75 4.44 11.13
C PRO A 73 -8.88 4.78 9.64
N LEU A 74 -8.10 5.76 9.14
CA LEU A 74 -8.13 6.16 7.73
C LEU A 74 -7.56 5.07 6.82
N VAL A 75 -6.41 4.50 7.17
CA VAL A 75 -5.79 3.44 6.36
C VAL A 75 -6.58 2.14 6.43
N THR A 76 -7.18 1.82 7.58
CA THR A 76 -8.08 0.66 7.71
C THR A 76 -9.32 0.84 6.84
N GLY A 77 -9.99 1.99 6.92
CA GLY A 77 -11.15 2.28 6.07
C GLY A 77 -10.83 2.22 4.57
N LEU A 78 -9.69 2.77 4.15
CA LEU A 78 -9.24 2.70 2.76
C LEU A 78 -8.90 1.26 2.31
N ALA A 79 -8.36 0.43 3.20
CA ALA A 79 -8.06 -0.97 2.88
C ALA A 79 -9.32 -1.82 2.71
N GLU A 80 -10.38 -1.49 3.47
CA GLU A 80 -11.70 -2.15 3.43
C GLU A 80 -12.62 -1.61 2.31
N ASP A 81 -12.35 -0.41 1.79
CA ASP A 81 -13.11 0.23 0.71
C ASP A 81 -13.22 -0.66 -0.54
N GLU A 82 -14.37 -0.69 -1.22
CA GLU A 82 -14.59 -1.49 -2.44
C GLU A 82 -13.61 -1.16 -3.59
N SER A 83 -13.05 0.05 -3.61
CA SER A 83 -12.05 0.51 -4.55
C SER A 83 -10.67 -0.10 -4.28
N LEU A 84 -10.15 -0.87 -5.23
CA LEU A 84 -8.77 -1.38 -5.18
C LEU A 84 -7.73 -0.24 -5.23
N LEU A 85 -8.10 0.95 -5.71
CA LEU A 85 -7.21 2.12 -5.72
C LEU A 85 -7.08 2.74 -4.32
N ALA A 86 -8.20 2.82 -3.58
CA ALA A 86 -8.20 3.22 -2.17
C ALA A 86 -7.35 2.25 -1.32
N ALA A 87 -7.58 0.95 -1.51
CA ALA A 87 -6.81 -0.09 -0.82
C ALA A 87 -5.31 -0.01 -1.11
N ARG A 88 -4.93 0.28 -2.37
CA ARG A 88 -3.54 0.54 -2.75
C ARG A 88 -2.98 1.76 -2.02
N ALA A 89 -3.74 2.83 -1.85
CA ALA A 89 -3.27 4.02 -1.13
C ALA A 89 -2.94 3.71 0.33
N ALA A 90 -3.76 2.91 1.02
CA ALA A 90 -3.49 2.46 2.39
C ALA A 90 -2.16 1.70 2.50
N LEU A 91 -1.95 0.71 1.62
CA LEU A 91 -0.73 -0.10 1.61
C LEU A 91 0.54 0.73 1.35
N VAL A 92 0.48 1.63 0.38
CA VAL A 92 1.62 2.50 0.03
C VAL A 92 1.88 3.52 1.13
N ALA A 93 0.84 4.03 1.79
CA ALA A 93 0.99 4.94 2.91
C ALA A 93 1.74 4.28 4.08
N LEU A 94 1.42 3.02 4.40
CA LEU A 94 2.06 2.28 5.49
C LEU A 94 3.45 1.74 5.14
N ALA A 95 3.78 1.58 3.86
CA ALA A 95 5.13 1.26 3.40
C ALA A 95 6.07 2.48 3.47
N HIS A 96 6.10 3.14 4.64
CA HIS A 96 6.85 4.35 4.94
C HIS A 96 7.74 4.12 6.16
N PRO A 97 9.08 4.05 5.99
CA PRO A 97 10.00 3.65 7.07
C PRO A 97 9.82 4.40 8.40
N PRO A 98 9.62 5.74 8.43
CA PRO A 98 9.39 6.45 9.69
C PRO A 98 8.19 5.98 10.51
N LEU A 99 7.14 5.44 9.88
CA LEU A 99 6.01 4.85 10.62
C LEU A 99 6.39 3.50 11.22
N LEU A 100 7.15 2.72 10.46
CA LEU A 100 7.47 1.32 10.77
C LEU A 100 8.56 1.16 11.84
N GLU A 101 9.12 2.27 12.34
CA GLU A 101 9.99 2.29 13.52
C GLU A 101 9.22 2.05 14.83
N GLN A 102 7.90 2.11 14.80
CA GLN A 102 7.02 1.87 15.94
C GLN A 102 6.26 0.55 15.78
N ASP A 103 6.08 -0.19 16.88
CA ASP A 103 5.49 -1.52 16.87
C ASP A 103 4.04 -1.56 16.36
N ASP A 104 3.20 -0.62 16.81
CA ASP A 104 1.77 -0.58 16.43
C ASP A 104 1.56 -0.32 14.93
N PRO A 105 2.18 0.71 14.32
CA PRO A 105 2.16 0.86 12.86
C PRO A 105 2.72 -0.32 12.09
N ALA A 106 3.81 -0.95 12.54
CA ALA A 106 4.39 -2.09 11.86
C ALA A 106 3.44 -3.30 11.87
N ARG A 107 2.81 -3.58 13.01
CA ARG A 107 1.79 -4.63 13.15
C ARG A 107 0.56 -4.37 12.27
N CYS A 108 0.06 -3.14 12.28
CA CYS A 108 -1.07 -2.73 11.44
C CYS A 108 -0.73 -2.87 9.95
N ALA A 109 0.45 -2.39 9.53
CA ALA A 109 0.93 -2.50 8.16
C ALA A 109 1.04 -3.95 7.69
N LEU A 110 1.53 -4.86 8.53
CA LEU A 110 1.61 -6.28 8.19
C LEU A 110 0.22 -6.92 8.06
N ALA A 111 -0.69 -6.63 8.99
CA ALA A 111 -2.07 -7.13 8.94
C ALA A 111 -2.79 -6.66 7.65
N LEU A 112 -2.69 -5.38 7.34
CA LEU A 112 -3.26 -4.79 6.13
C LEU A 112 -2.60 -5.32 4.86
N ALA A 113 -1.28 -5.51 4.84
CA ALA A 113 -0.60 -6.16 3.71
C ALA A 113 -1.18 -7.56 3.47
N ASN A 114 -1.31 -8.39 4.52
CA ASN A 114 -1.87 -9.73 4.40
C ASN A 114 -3.34 -9.70 3.90
N GLN A 115 -4.18 -8.82 4.45
CA GLN A 115 -5.56 -8.63 3.99
C GLN A 115 -5.61 -8.31 2.48
N LEU A 116 -4.70 -7.48 1.98
CA LEU A 116 -4.67 -7.13 0.57
C LEU A 116 -4.13 -8.23 -0.34
N PHE A 117 -3.26 -9.12 0.16
CA PHE A 117 -2.96 -10.37 -0.53
C PHE A 117 -4.21 -11.26 -0.64
N GLU A 118 -4.98 -11.41 0.44
CA GLU A 118 -6.24 -12.19 0.44
C GLU A 118 -7.25 -11.61 -0.54
N ARG A 119 -7.41 -10.29 -0.51
CA ARG A 119 -8.29 -9.56 -1.42
C ARG A 119 -7.88 -9.73 -2.87
N PHE A 120 -6.57 -9.62 -3.18
CA PHE A 120 -6.08 -9.85 -4.54
C PHE A 120 -6.27 -11.31 -4.98
N ALA A 121 -6.06 -12.27 -4.08
CA ALA A 121 -6.30 -13.69 -4.33
C ALA A 121 -7.76 -13.96 -4.73
N ALA A 122 -8.71 -13.29 -4.07
CA ALA A 122 -10.14 -13.42 -4.34
C ALA A 122 -10.60 -12.79 -5.68
N LEU A 123 -9.78 -11.94 -6.31
CA LEU A 123 -10.14 -11.34 -7.61
C LEU A 123 -10.17 -12.36 -8.73
N SER A 124 -11.18 -12.28 -9.58
CA SER A 124 -11.25 -13.00 -10.85
C SER A 124 -10.12 -12.58 -11.79
N THR A 125 -9.84 -13.41 -12.80
CA THR A 125 -8.86 -13.08 -13.85
C THR A 125 -9.17 -11.77 -14.57
N ALA A 126 -10.45 -11.44 -14.77
CA ALA A 126 -10.87 -10.20 -15.41
C ALA A 126 -10.56 -8.98 -14.54
N GLU A 127 -10.86 -9.05 -13.23
CA GLU A 127 -10.60 -7.99 -12.26
C GLU A 127 -9.11 -7.74 -12.07
N ARG A 128 -8.29 -8.81 -12.03
CA ARG A 128 -6.83 -8.66 -11.97
C ARG A 128 -6.27 -7.94 -13.20
N LYS A 129 -6.82 -8.21 -14.39
CA LYS A 129 -6.40 -7.56 -15.66
C LYS A 129 -6.93 -6.13 -15.81
N ALA A 130 -7.97 -5.76 -15.08
CA ALA A 130 -8.48 -4.40 -15.07
C ALA A 130 -7.44 -3.43 -14.47
N SER A 131 -7.57 -2.14 -14.79
CA SER A 131 -6.61 -1.11 -14.39
C SER A 131 -6.39 -1.07 -12.87
N ALA A 132 -7.46 -1.10 -12.08
CA ALA A 132 -7.39 -1.06 -10.62
C ALA A 132 -6.70 -2.32 -10.04
N GLY A 133 -7.00 -3.51 -10.59
CA GLY A 133 -6.33 -4.76 -10.21
C GLY A 133 -4.82 -4.73 -10.52
N GLN A 134 -4.43 -4.17 -11.67
CA GLN A 134 -3.02 -4.00 -12.02
C GLN A 134 -2.30 -2.98 -11.12
N VAL A 135 -2.98 -1.92 -10.68
CA VAL A 135 -2.43 -0.95 -9.72
C VAL A 135 -2.17 -1.61 -8.36
N LEU A 136 -3.14 -2.38 -7.84
CA LEU A 136 -2.97 -3.12 -6.59
C LEU A 136 -1.87 -4.18 -6.72
N HIS A 137 -1.86 -4.95 -7.82
CA HIS A 137 -0.81 -5.92 -8.11
C HIS A 137 0.59 -5.28 -8.06
N LYS A 138 0.76 -4.10 -8.66
CA LYS A 138 2.04 -3.38 -8.65
C LYS A 138 2.43 -2.94 -7.23
N ALA A 139 1.48 -2.47 -6.43
CA ALA A 139 1.73 -2.10 -5.04
C ALA A 139 2.17 -3.31 -4.20
N LEU A 140 1.47 -4.44 -4.31
CA LEU A 140 1.80 -5.69 -3.61
C LEU A 140 3.19 -6.23 -4.00
N ARG A 141 3.71 -5.93 -5.19
CA ARG A 141 5.07 -6.33 -5.64
C ARG A 141 6.20 -5.47 -5.05
N PHE A 142 5.88 -4.46 -4.25
CA PHE A 142 6.87 -3.51 -3.74
C PHE A 142 6.65 -3.15 -2.28
N ALA A 143 5.46 -2.68 -1.91
CA ALA A 143 5.17 -2.16 -0.58
C ALA A 143 5.41 -3.18 0.54
N PRO A 144 5.01 -4.47 0.40
CA PRO A 144 5.29 -5.48 1.42
C PRO A 144 6.77 -5.62 1.75
N SER A 145 7.69 -5.48 0.77
CA SER A 145 9.13 -5.55 1.07
C SER A 145 9.62 -4.49 2.07
N VAL A 146 8.97 -3.32 2.12
CA VAL A 146 9.31 -2.26 3.07
C VAL A 146 8.84 -2.64 4.48
N ILE A 147 7.62 -3.18 4.56
CA ILE A 147 6.99 -3.61 5.81
C ILE A 147 7.74 -4.81 6.40
N VAL A 148 8.04 -5.82 5.58
CA VAL A 148 8.80 -7.02 5.97
C VAL A 148 10.20 -6.65 6.45
N ALA A 149 10.86 -5.66 5.85
CA ALA A 149 12.18 -5.22 6.32
C ALA A 149 12.14 -4.61 7.73
N ALA A 150 10.98 -4.09 8.17
CA ALA A 150 10.80 -3.52 9.51
C ALA A 150 10.31 -4.56 10.53
N ALA A 151 9.53 -5.56 10.10
CA ALA A 151 9.07 -6.68 10.93
C ALA A 151 9.42 -8.02 10.26
N PRO A 152 10.71 -8.43 10.29
CA PRO A 152 11.20 -9.54 9.48
C PRO A 152 10.61 -10.89 9.87
N VAL A 153 10.49 -11.21 11.16
CA VAL A 153 10.02 -12.53 11.61
C VAL A 153 8.60 -12.80 11.10
N GLU A 154 7.66 -11.93 11.41
CA GLU A 154 6.27 -12.07 11.00
C GLU A 154 6.10 -11.78 9.50
N GLY A 155 6.90 -10.88 8.94
CA GLY A 155 6.90 -10.52 7.53
C GLY A 155 7.31 -11.67 6.61
N PHE A 156 8.40 -12.37 6.93
CA PHE A 156 8.82 -13.55 6.17
C PHE A 156 7.86 -14.73 6.36
N ALA A 157 7.27 -14.89 7.55
CA ALA A 157 6.21 -15.88 7.76
C ALA A 157 4.99 -15.62 6.84
N MET A 158 4.57 -14.36 6.70
CA MET A 158 3.53 -13.97 5.74
C MET A 158 3.95 -14.28 4.30
N LEU A 159 5.16 -13.92 3.88
CA LEU A 159 5.64 -14.20 2.52
C LEU A 159 5.74 -15.70 2.22
N SER A 160 6.18 -16.51 3.19
CA SER A 160 6.22 -17.97 3.09
C SER A 160 4.83 -18.56 2.86
N ARG A 161 3.81 -18.12 3.64
CA ARG A 161 2.41 -18.53 3.44
C ARG A 161 1.93 -18.31 2.01
N TRP A 162 2.25 -17.14 1.43
CA TRP A 162 1.85 -16.82 0.07
C TRP A 162 2.73 -17.49 -1.00
N ALA A 163 3.97 -17.85 -0.68
CA ALA A 163 4.83 -18.64 -1.56
C ALA A 163 4.28 -20.03 -1.81
N SER A 164 3.64 -20.65 -0.80
CA SER A 164 2.98 -21.96 -0.91
C SER A 164 1.64 -21.94 -1.65
N SER A 165 1.16 -20.78 -2.12
CA SER A 165 -0.13 -20.69 -2.83
C SER A 165 -0.09 -21.36 -4.19
N GLU A 166 -1.15 -22.07 -4.60
CA GLU A 166 -1.26 -22.59 -5.98
C GLU A 166 -1.35 -21.48 -7.05
N ASP A 167 -1.66 -20.26 -6.64
CA ASP A 167 -1.79 -19.10 -7.53
C ASP A 167 -0.44 -18.54 -7.98
N LEU A 168 -0.14 -18.71 -9.27
CA LEU A 168 1.12 -18.25 -9.88
C LEU A 168 1.32 -16.74 -9.82
N ASP A 169 0.26 -15.93 -9.82
CA ASP A 169 0.41 -14.48 -9.70
C ASP A 169 0.80 -14.09 -8.27
N LEU A 170 0.24 -14.74 -7.25
CA LEU A 170 0.66 -14.53 -5.85
C LEU A 170 2.12 -14.92 -5.64
N LYS A 171 2.55 -16.07 -6.19
CA LYS A 171 3.96 -16.47 -6.17
C LYS A 171 4.88 -15.44 -6.84
N ARG A 172 4.45 -14.88 -7.98
CA ARG A 172 5.19 -13.80 -8.67
C ARG A 172 5.23 -12.52 -7.86
N ILE A 173 4.22 -12.22 -7.06
CA ILE A 173 4.22 -11.08 -6.12
C ILE A 173 5.27 -11.32 -5.03
N VAL A 174 5.27 -12.50 -4.39
CA VAL A 174 6.26 -12.85 -3.37
C VAL A 174 7.68 -12.76 -3.93
N ALA A 175 7.95 -13.42 -5.06
CA ALA A 175 9.25 -13.38 -5.73
C ALA A 175 9.72 -11.94 -6.05
N ALA A 176 8.79 -11.04 -6.39
CA ALA A 176 9.13 -9.64 -6.65
C ALA A 176 9.57 -8.88 -5.38
N ASN A 177 9.01 -9.21 -4.22
CA ASN A 177 9.40 -8.64 -2.94
C ASN A 177 10.75 -9.18 -2.47
N LEU A 178 10.98 -10.50 -2.56
CA LEU A 178 12.25 -11.12 -2.17
C LEU A 178 13.45 -10.53 -2.92
N ARG A 179 13.27 -10.15 -4.20
CA ARG A 179 14.31 -9.52 -5.03
C ARG A 179 14.63 -8.07 -4.65
N LYS A 180 13.86 -7.43 -3.77
CA LYS A 180 14.14 -6.04 -3.38
C LYS A 180 15.41 -6.02 -2.53
N ALA A 181 16.34 -5.11 -2.86
CA ALA A 181 17.64 -5.03 -2.21
C ALA A 181 17.55 -4.96 -0.67
N ARG A 182 16.50 -4.32 -0.14
CA ARG A 182 16.24 -4.24 1.30
C ARG A 182 16.01 -5.61 1.96
N LEU A 183 15.49 -6.59 1.23
CA LEU A 183 15.35 -7.98 1.69
C LEU A 183 16.56 -8.80 1.28
N ALA A 184 16.83 -8.90 -0.03
CA ALA A 184 17.89 -9.73 -0.60
C ALA A 184 19.30 -9.48 -0.04
N ARG A 185 19.61 -8.27 0.46
CA ARG A 185 20.94 -7.96 1.01
C ARG A 185 21.02 -8.09 2.52
N HIS A 186 19.90 -7.92 3.23
CA HIS A 186 19.91 -7.83 4.70
C HIS A 186 19.34 -9.08 5.36
N PHE A 187 18.60 -9.90 4.63
CA PHE A 187 17.94 -11.12 5.08
C PHE A 187 18.13 -12.25 4.04
N PRO A 188 19.38 -12.60 3.68
CA PRO A 188 19.65 -13.56 2.62
C PRO A 188 19.14 -14.96 2.95
N ASP A 189 19.25 -15.39 4.21
CA ASP A 189 18.85 -16.73 4.66
C ASP A 189 17.32 -16.87 4.59
N GLU A 190 16.57 -15.89 5.10
CA GLU A 190 15.10 -15.90 5.02
C GLU A 190 14.58 -15.79 3.57
N VAL A 191 15.33 -15.07 2.71
CA VAL A 191 15.01 -15.00 1.27
C VAL A 191 15.24 -16.35 0.59
N GLU A 192 16.30 -17.09 0.95
CA GLU A 192 16.56 -18.43 0.44
C GLU A 192 15.47 -19.41 0.90
N ASP A 193 15.09 -19.39 2.17
CA ASP A 193 14.05 -20.25 2.73
C ASP A 193 12.69 -20.07 2.03
N VAL A 194 12.23 -18.83 1.89
CA VAL A 194 10.98 -18.55 1.16
C VAL A 194 11.13 -18.84 -0.34
N GLY A 195 12.33 -18.65 -0.89
CA GLY A 195 12.68 -18.98 -2.27
C GLY A 195 12.53 -20.48 -2.56
N ALA A 196 12.95 -21.34 -1.64
CA ALA A 196 12.81 -22.79 -1.76
C ALA A 196 11.33 -23.21 -1.82
N THR A 197 10.48 -22.60 -0.97
CA THR A 197 9.02 -22.84 -0.98
C THR A 197 8.39 -22.48 -2.34
N LEU A 198 8.86 -21.42 -3.00
CA LEU A 198 8.39 -21.06 -4.33
C LEU A 198 8.72 -22.15 -5.36
N SER A 199 9.94 -22.70 -5.32
CA SER A 199 10.41 -23.72 -6.27
C SER A 199 9.67 -25.05 -6.14
N GLU A 200 9.43 -25.53 -4.91
CA GLU A 200 8.71 -26.80 -4.65
C GLU A 200 7.29 -26.82 -5.22
N SER A 201 6.71 -25.65 -5.44
CA SER A 201 5.32 -25.49 -5.86
C SER A 201 5.19 -25.11 -7.34
N TRP A 202 6.28 -25.13 -8.11
CA TRP A 202 6.29 -24.90 -9.58
C TRP A 202 6.59 -26.17 -10.38
N ASP A 203 7.07 -27.22 -9.70
CA ASP A 203 7.24 -28.57 -10.23
C ASP A 203 5.91 -29.34 -10.22
#